data_AF-A0A1M5EY32-F1
#
_entry.id   AF-A0A1M5EY32-F1
#
_cell.length_a   1.000
_cell.length_b   1.000
_cell.length_c   1.000
_cell.angle_alpha   90.00
_cell.angle_beta   90.00
_cell.angle_gamma   90.00
#
_symmetry.space_group_name_H-M   'P 1'
#
loop_
_entity.id
_entity.type
_entity.pdbx_description
1 polymer ?
#
loop_
_entity_poly.entity_id
_entity_poly.type
_entity_poly.pdbx_seq_one_letter_code
_entity_poly.pdbx_strand_id
1 'polypeptide(L)'
;MKFGIGKASVVTTAAILTLACSAFAADWYAKETRWSGHDPDIIRYEDGYALATTDNHMLMQFSEDALNWKNGEPAMPKFSQWLYKYAPNMIDIWAPDIHYIGGEYRMYYCGSEMGIRSSGMGFMASKEIDPTKPGYGWTDQGEVIHTVKSDAYNAIDAAVLKDLNGKVWMAFGSWGTGIHILELNEETGKVKDGAKMINIANRGGSGIEGASLIEHDGYYYLFTAWDNCCKKGADLENNSYKTTVGRSNRIDGGYVDRSGKALLNGGGTILLSRYGRYYGPAGGEAFQDVNRQRFVNHYYDKNDGGNSYIQVRDIVYTDDGWPELGQPFLGRYLSAEAEHGILTHVDISSSSDASNGEFCAYINYEDSKIRLPMIIPQAGEYLIRYRYDNNWTEDGANGSSHFVSINGKNQEVALPLTGAWSAFPEKSVVYIPAKLKRGSNFIEITKGKHYAELDRLDFLRIIRDTIPANGFDNGIRVRLTDKDEFAIKDGGYAIFENVITDSIVGPGVLVQVKNGAGGTLNIRKDSKKGDVISKCELPSAGDASKWIDVRCSNLPELKGVQDFYLTAEGLGGETLLGNIKFDEGVKDSTTAIRKFARPAVSRDDMRLPAQNKKYRDLKGRRYDKQIPYRVMF
;
A
#
# COMPACT_ATOMS: atom_id res chain seq x y z
N MET A 1 9.93 -24.37 -75.50
CA MET A 1 9.62 -25.68 -74.90
C MET A 1 10.13 -25.65 -73.45
N LYS A 2 9.24 -25.99 -72.51
CA LYS A 2 9.40 -26.07 -71.03
C LYS A 2 9.54 -24.74 -70.25
N PHE A 3 8.39 -24.36 -69.68
CA PHE A 3 8.18 -23.43 -68.58
C PHE A 3 8.87 -23.90 -67.28
N GLY A 4 9.52 -22.98 -66.56
CA GLY A 4 9.99 -23.15 -65.18
C GLY A 4 9.15 -22.28 -64.25
N ILE A 5 8.41 -22.95 -63.35
CA ILE A 5 7.42 -22.38 -62.43
C ILE A 5 8.11 -21.66 -61.26
N GLY A 6 7.60 -20.48 -60.92
CA GLY A 6 8.07 -19.63 -59.82
C GLY A 6 7.82 -20.24 -58.44
N LYS A 7 8.74 -19.93 -57.51
CA LYS A 7 8.61 -20.28 -56.09
C LYS A 7 7.51 -19.43 -55.44
N ALA A 8 6.45 -20.09 -54.97
CA ALA A 8 5.45 -19.50 -54.09
C ALA A 8 6.05 -19.31 -52.68
N SER A 9 5.96 -18.09 -52.16
CA SER A 9 6.25 -17.78 -50.76
C SER A 9 5.11 -18.33 -49.89
N VAL A 10 5.45 -19.28 -49.02
CA VAL A 10 4.51 -19.83 -48.03
C VAL A 10 4.39 -18.82 -46.89
N VAL A 11 3.21 -18.19 -46.78
CA VAL A 11 2.79 -17.44 -45.59
C VAL A 11 2.47 -18.48 -44.51
N THR A 12 3.36 -18.66 -43.53
CA THR A 12 3.07 -19.45 -42.32
C THR A 12 2.23 -18.61 -41.37
N THR A 13 0.93 -18.88 -41.34
CA THR A 13 0.00 -18.43 -40.31
C THR A 13 0.45 -18.97 -38.96
N ALA A 14 0.85 -18.09 -38.03
CA ALA A 14 1.12 -18.47 -36.66
C ALA A 14 -0.23 -18.77 -35.97
N ALA A 15 -0.46 -20.03 -35.61
CA ALA A 15 -1.62 -20.42 -34.83
C ALA A 15 -1.47 -19.86 -33.40
N ILE A 16 -2.39 -18.97 -33.03
CA ILE A 16 -2.60 -18.49 -31.66
C ILE A 16 -3.00 -19.69 -30.80
N LEU A 17 -2.13 -20.09 -29.87
CA LEU A 17 -2.48 -21.08 -28.85
C LEU A 17 -3.09 -20.33 -27.67
N THR A 18 -4.42 -20.30 -27.59
CA THR A 18 -5.17 -19.88 -26.41
C THR A 18 -4.92 -20.89 -25.29
N LEU A 19 -4.00 -20.58 -24.38
CA LEU A 19 -3.99 -21.19 -23.05
C LEU A 19 -5.18 -20.58 -22.29
N ALA A 20 -6.30 -21.30 -22.27
CA ALA A 20 -7.40 -21.01 -21.37
C ALA A 20 -6.93 -21.34 -19.94
N CYS A 21 -6.37 -20.34 -19.26
CA CYS A 21 -6.20 -20.36 -17.82
C CYS A 21 -7.58 -20.11 -17.22
N SER A 22 -8.39 -21.15 -17.06
CA SER A 22 -9.68 -21.09 -16.39
C SER A 22 -9.45 -21.01 -14.88
N ALA A 23 -8.95 -19.88 -14.39
CA ALA A 23 -9.14 -19.51 -13.00
C ALA A 23 -10.46 -18.73 -12.94
N PHE A 24 -11.34 -19.13 -12.03
CA PHE A 24 -12.66 -18.53 -11.89
C PHE A 24 -12.50 -17.03 -11.61
N ALA A 25 -13.06 -16.21 -12.49
CA ALA A 25 -12.92 -14.76 -12.53
C ALA A 25 -13.55 -13.99 -11.36
N ALA A 26 -14.10 -14.67 -10.36
CA ALA A 26 -15.00 -14.03 -9.39
C ALA A 26 -14.30 -13.13 -8.35
N ASP A 27 -12.98 -13.27 -8.12
CA ASP A 27 -12.31 -12.60 -6.99
C ASP A 27 -11.03 -11.82 -7.36
N TRP A 28 -10.77 -11.54 -8.65
CA TRP A 28 -9.52 -10.88 -9.02
C TRP A 28 -9.53 -9.35 -8.89
N TYR A 29 -10.69 -8.70 -8.81
CA TYR A 29 -10.78 -7.28 -8.47
C TYR A 29 -11.44 -7.16 -7.10
N ALA A 30 -10.94 -6.22 -6.32
CA ALA A 30 -11.59 -5.82 -5.10
C ALA A 30 -12.29 -4.48 -5.34
N LYS A 31 -13.52 -4.36 -4.86
CA LYS A 31 -14.30 -3.12 -4.97
C LYS A 31 -13.96 -2.24 -3.80
N GLU A 32 -13.98 -0.94 -4.04
CA GLU A 32 -13.84 0.03 -2.96
C GLU A 32 -14.86 -0.21 -1.85
N THR A 33 -14.37 -0.38 -0.61
CA THR A 33 -15.21 -0.35 0.59
C THR A 33 -15.40 1.10 1.01
N ARG A 34 -16.63 1.59 0.94
CA ARG A 34 -16.98 2.95 1.35
C ARG A 34 -17.22 3.01 2.86
N TRP A 35 -16.19 3.39 3.60
CA TRP A 35 -16.27 3.53 5.05
C TRP A 35 -16.36 5.00 5.46
N SER A 36 -17.47 5.40 6.09
CA SER A 36 -17.74 6.82 6.36
C SER A 36 -16.86 7.38 7.47
N GLY A 37 -16.45 8.63 7.31
CA GLY A 37 -15.81 9.43 8.36
C GLY A 37 -15.07 10.64 7.81
N HIS A 38 -14.59 11.49 8.71
CA HIS A 38 -13.72 12.63 8.42
C HIS A 38 -12.46 12.56 9.30
N ASP A 39 -11.40 13.24 8.87
CA ASP A 39 -10.12 13.36 9.57
C ASP A 39 -9.66 12.05 10.22
N PRO A 40 -9.45 10.99 9.42
CA PRO A 40 -9.13 9.68 9.95
C PRO A 40 -7.71 9.62 10.49
N ASP A 41 -7.52 8.88 11.57
CA ASP A 41 -6.22 8.39 12.02
C ASP A 41 -6.25 6.88 12.23
N ILE A 42 -5.16 6.20 11.86
CA ILE A 42 -5.01 4.75 12.00
C ILE A 42 -3.76 4.42 12.80
N ILE A 43 -3.94 3.65 13.87
CA ILE A 43 -2.86 2.94 14.54
C ILE A 43 -2.97 1.44 14.29
N ARG A 44 -1.85 0.83 13.92
CA ARG A 44 -1.70 -0.62 13.88
C ARG A 44 -1.31 -1.15 15.26
N TYR A 45 -1.96 -2.24 15.68
CA TYR A 45 -1.64 -2.99 16.89
C TYR A 45 -1.43 -4.48 16.58
N GLU A 46 -1.15 -5.28 17.61
CA GLU A 46 -0.74 -6.68 17.45
C GLU A 46 -1.77 -7.52 16.66
N ASP A 47 -3.06 -7.31 16.92
CA ASP A 47 -4.16 -8.11 16.37
C ASP A 47 -4.88 -7.44 15.19
N GLY A 48 -4.51 -6.21 14.82
CA GLY A 48 -5.19 -5.50 13.74
C GLY A 48 -4.89 -4.00 13.68
N TYR A 49 -5.90 -3.23 13.30
CA TYR A 49 -5.88 -1.79 13.09
C TYR A 49 -7.04 -1.14 13.84
N ALA A 50 -6.78 -0.01 14.48
CA ALA A 50 -7.79 0.86 15.05
C ALA A 50 -7.82 2.15 14.24
N LEU A 51 -9.02 2.55 13.83
CA LEU A 51 -9.31 3.77 13.09
C LEU A 51 -10.18 4.66 13.96
N ALA A 52 -9.77 5.91 14.16
CA ALA A 52 -10.60 6.95 14.75
C ALA A 52 -10.89 8.02 13.71
N THR A 53 -12.05 8.65 13.82
CA THR A 53 -12.51 9.68 12.88
C THR A 53 -13.17 10.81 13.62
N THR A 54 -13.13 12.02 13.06
CA THR A 54 -14.17 13.02 13.29
C THR A 54 -15.53 12.39 12.96
N ASP A 55 -16.61 12.83 13.62
CA ASP A 55 -17.96 12.25 13.63
C ASP A 55 -18.24 11.27 14.77
N ASN A 56 -19.48 11.35 15.30
CA ASN A 56 -20.04 10.43 16.28
C ASN A 56 -19.21 10.30 17.58
N HIS A 57 -18.77 11.44 18.12
CA HIS A 57 -18.08 11.49 19.42
C HIS A 57 -16.74 10.73 19.41
N MET A 58 -15.99 10.84 18.32
CA MET A 58 -14.75 10.11 18.08
C MET A 58 -14.97 8.60 17.97
N LEU A 59 -15.68 8.18 16.92
CA LEU A 59 -16.02 6.77 16.70
C LEU A 59 -14.77 5.92 16.48
N MET A 60 -14.58 4.90 17.32
CA MET A 60 -13.53 3.88 17.13
C MET A 60 -14.02 2.78 16.20
N GLN A 61 -13.17 2.38 15.26
CA GLN A 61 -13.43 1.31 14.31
C GLN A 61 -12.25 0.35 14.25
N PHE A 62 -12.50 -0.94 14.04
CA PHE A 62 -11.47 -1.97 14.14
C PHE A 62 -11.48 -2.91 12.94
N SER A 63 -10.29 -3.32 12.48
CA SER A 63 -10.11 -4.21 11.34
C SER A 63 -8.88 -5.12 11.53
N GLU A 64 -8.89 -6.32 10.94
CA GLU A 64 -7.70 -7.17 10.85
C GLU A 64 -6.91 -6.98 9.54
N ASP A 65 -7.50 -6.30 8.55
CA ASP A 65 -6.99 -6.21 7.17
C ASP A 65 -6.91 -4.79 6.61
N ALA A 66 -7.30 -3.78 7.41
CA ALA A 66 -7.39 -2.37 7.04
C ALA A 66 -8.37 -2.06 5.89
N LEU A 67 -9.31 -2.98 5.63
CA LEU A 67 -10.35 -2.86 4.60
C LEU A 67 -11.74 -3.06 5.19
N ASN A 68 -11.93 -4.18 5.90
CA ASN A 68 -13.18 -4.57 6.52
C ASN A 68 -13.22 -4.07 7.95
N TRP A 69 -13.81 -2.89 8.13
CA TRP A 69 -13.93 -2.22 9.43
C TRP A 69 -15.21 -2.63 10.15
N LYS A 70 -15.15 -2.60 11.49
CA LYS A 70 -16.29 -2.79 12.39
C LYS A 70 -16.33 -1.64 13.38
N ASN A 71 -17.51 -1.06 13.56
CA ASN A 71 -17.71 -0.05 14.60
C ASN A 71 -17.51 -0.67 15.98
N GLY A 72 -16.72 0.01 16.81
CA GLY A 72 -16.74 -0.12 18.26
C GLY A 72 -17.56 1.00 18.88
N GLU A 73 -17.25 1.30 20.14
CA GLU A 73 -17.86 2.41 20.87
C GLU A 73 -17.08 3.71 20.65
N PRO A 74 -17.72 4.88 20.72
CA PRO A 74 -17.03 6.16 20.70
C PRO A 74 -15.99 6.28 21.82
N ALA A 75 -14.84 6.88 21.51
CA ALA A 75 -13.79 7.14 22.50
C ALA A 75 -14.21 8.22 23.51
N MET A 76 -15.04 9.19 23.10
CA MET A 76 -15.50 10.29 23.94
C MET A 76 -17.04 10.36 24.02
N PRO A 77 -17.73 9.38 24.62
CA PRO A 77 -19.20 9.32 24.61
C PRO A 77 -19.88 10.54 25.22
N LYS A 78 -19.16 11.31 26.05
CA LYS A 78 -19.56 12.64 26.53
C LYS A 78 -18.40 13.61 26.33
N PHE A 79 -18.68 14.79 25.80
CA PHE A 79 -17.67 15.82 25.63
C PHE A 79 -17.10 16.28 26.97
N SER A 80 -15.78 16.46 27.00
CA SER A 80 -15.08 16.98 28.16
C SER A 80 -15.53 18.40 28.49
N GLN A 81 -15.93 18.63 29.74
CA GLN A 81 -16.56 19.90 30.15
C GLN A 81 -15.67 21.12 29.95
N TRP A 82 -14.35 20.96 30.06
CA TRP A 82 -13.40 22.06 29.91
C TRP A 82 -13.40 22.64 28.48
N LEU A 83 -13.77 21.87 27.46
CA LEU A 83 -13.81 22.32 26.07
C LEU A 83 -14.84 23.43 25.84
N TYR A 84 -15.95 23.42 26.58
CA TYR A 84 -17.00 24.46 26.46
C TYR A 84 -16.50 25.87 26.83
N LYS A 85 -15.34 25.98 27.50
CA LYS A 85 -14.67 27.27 27.71
C LYS A 85 -14.20 27.92 26.41
N TYR A 86 -13.81 27.10 25.43
CA TYR A 86 -13.23 27.55 24.16
C TYR A 86 -14.19 27.39 22.98
N ALA A 87 -15.00 26.32 22.99
CA ALA A 87 -15.97 25.98 21.95
C ALA A 87 -17.37 25.71 22.57
N PRO A 88 -18.07 26.74 23.09
CA PRO A 88 -19.35 26.59 23.78
C PRO A 88 -20.46 25.96 22.92
N ASN A 89 -20.39 26.07 21.58
CA ASN A 89 -21.37 25.48 20.68
C ASN A 89 -20.82 24.29 19.87
N MET A 90 -19.73 23.66 20.33
CA MET A 90 -19.23 22.45 19.68
C MET A 90 -20.32 21.38 19.64
N ILE A 91 -20.45 20.75 18.47
CA ILE A 91 -21.40 19.65 18.24
C ILE A 91 -20.69 18.31 18.12
N ASP A 92 -19.35 18.32 18.08
CA ASP A 92 -18.52 17.13 17.94
C ASP A 92 -17.06 17.39 18.37
N ILE A 93 -16.26 16.33 18.36
CA ILE A 93 -14.82 16.32 18.62
C ILE A 93 -14.09 15.92 17.35
N TRP A 94 -13.02 16.62 16.99
CA TRP A 94 -12.41 16.53 15.67
C TRP A 94 -10.96 16.04 15.72
N ALA A 95 -10.52 15.53 14.55
CA ALA A 95 -9.14 15.26 14.16
C ALA A 95 -8.34 14.48 15.22
N PRO A 96 -8.67 13.20 15.44
CA PRO A 96 -7.87 12.33 16.29
C PRO A 96 -6.44 12.15 15.78
N ASP A 97 -5.53 11.93 16.71
CA ASP A 97 -4.15 11.49 16.42
C ASP A 97 -3.71 10.51 17.52
N ILE A 98 -3.58 9.22 17.18
CA ILE A 98 -3.38 8.10 18.10
C ILE A 98 -1.93 7.60 18.07
N HIS A 99 -1.29 7.57 19.24
CA HIS A 99 0.08 7.07 19.39
C HIS A 99 0.24 6.17 20.61
N TYR A 100 1.13 5.18 20.52
CA TYR A 100 1.58 4.41 21.68
C TYR A 100 2.88 5.00 22.23
N ILE A 101 2.78 5.79 23.31
CA ILE A 101 3.89 6.54 23.91
C ILE A 101 3.81 6.43 25.43
N GLY A 102 4.95 6.28 26.12
CA GLY A 102 4.96 6.21 27.58
C GLY A 102 4.25 4.97 28.17
N GLY A 103 4.11 3.90 27.38
CA GLY A 103 3.47 2.66 27.81
C GLY A 103 1.93 2.68 27.78
N GLU A 104 1.32 3.63 27.08
CA GLU A 104 -0.12 3.74 26.88
C GLU A 104 -0.45 4.27 25.49
N TYR A 105 -1.67 4.04 25.04
CA TYR A 105 -2.23 4.70 23.88
C TYR A 105 -2.71 6.09 24.28
N ARG A 106 -2.35 7.11 23.52
CA ARG A 106 -2.81 8.48 23.66
C ARG A 106 -3.47 8.89 22.37
N MET A 107 -4.65 9.50 22.47
CA MET A 107 -5.35 10.09 21.34
C MET A 107 -5.50 11.59 21.61
N TYR A 108 -4.78 12.39 20.84
CA TYR A 108 -4.95 13.84 20.81
C TYR A 108 -6.22 14.16 20.03
N TYR A 109 -6.93 15.22 20.45
CA TYR A 109 -8.20 15.61 19.86
C TYR A 109 -8.40 17.13 20.03
N CYS A 110 -9.34 17.71 19.30
CA CYS A 110 -9.73 19.10 19.51
C CYS A 110 -11.26 19.30 19.57
N GLY A 111 -11.67 20.33 20.31
CA GLY A 111 -13.04 20.86 20.28
C GLY A 111 -13.01 22.28 19.74
N SER A 112 -13.86 22.55 18.75
CA SER A 112 -13.85 23.80 17.99
C SER A 112 -15.22 24.10 17.37
N GLU A 113 -15.35 25.28 16.77
CA GLU A 113 -16.53 25.73 16.03
C GLU A 113 -16.12 26.18 14.62
N MET A 114 -16.93 25.83 13.62
CA MET A 114 -16.59 26.09 12.22
C MET A 114 -16.36 27.58 11.95
N GLY A 115 -15.18 27.91 11.41
CA GLY A 115 -14.80 29.28 11.06
C GLY A 115 -14.47 30.19 12.25
N ILE A 116 -14.39 29.66 13.47
CA ILE A 116 -14.04 30.41 14.68
C ILE A 116 -12.68 29.95 15.20
N ARG A 117 -11.82 30.92 15.48
CA ARG A 117 -10.47 30.69 16.00
C ARG A 117 -10.46 30.73 17.53
N SER A 118 -11.16 29.78 18.13
CA SER A 118 -11.33 29.61 19.57
C SER A 118 -11.54 28.12 19.81
N SER A 119 -10.46 27.42 20.13
CA SER A 119 -10.41 25.96 20.11
C SER A 119 -9.57 25.44 21.26
N GLY A 120 -9.92 24.27 21.79
CA GLY A 120 -9.17 23.58 22.82
C GLY A 120 -8.67 22.22 22.30
N MET A 121 -7.39 21.94 22.49
CA MET A 121 -6.79 20.63 22.22
C MET A 121 -6.49 19.91 23.52
N GLY A 122 -6.87 18.64 23.60
CA GLY A 122 -6.59 17.76 24.72
C GLY A 122 -6.05 16.43 24.25
N PHE A 123 -5.87 15.51 25.19
CA PHE A 123 -5.69 14.11 24.84
C PHE A 123 -6.38 13.21 25.84
N MET A 124 -6.77 12.04 25.38
CA MET A 124 -7.26 10.93 26.20
C MET A 124 -6.28 9.78 26.16
N ALA A 125 -6.25 8.98 27.22
CA ALA A 125 -5.32 7.86 27.35
C ALA A 125 -6.06 6.54 27.59
N SER A 126 -5.51 5.44 27.07
CA SER A 126 -5.94 4.07 27.34
C SER A 126 -4.73 3.14 27.48
N LYS A 127 -4.81 2.12 28.34
CA LYS A 127 -3.71 1.14 28.49
C LYS A 127 -3.71 0.07 27.40
N GLU A 128 -4.82 -0.07 26.70
CA GLU A 128 -5.02 -1.04 25.63
C GLU A 128 -5.92 -0.43 24.55
N ILE A 129 -5.68 -0.76 23.30
CA ILE A 129 -6.44 -0.27 22.14
C ILE A 129 -7.47 -1.29 21.67
N ASP A 130 -7.25 -2.58 21.93
CA ASP A 130 -8.19 -3.65 21.61
C ASP A 130 -9.36 -3.68 22.61
N PRO A 131 -10.61 -3.41 22.18
CA PRO A 131 -11.77 -3.34 23.07
C PRO A 131 -12.11 -4.69 23.73
N THR A 132 -11.55 -5.79 23.26
CA THR A 132 -11.77 -7.12 23.82
C THR A 132 -10.81 -7.48 24.95
N LYS A 133 -9.78 -6.65 25.18
CA LYS A 133 -8.71 -6.92 26.14
C LYS A 133 -8.81 -6.07 27.41
N PRO A 134 -8.32 -6.57 28.56
CA PRO A 134 -8.25 -5.79 29.79
C PRO A 134 -7.39 -4.54 29.63
N GLY A 135 -7.83 -3.43 30.23
CA GLY A 135 -7.12 -2.15 30.16
C GLY A 135 -7.63 -1.20 29.07
N TYR A 136 -8.55 -1.67 28.21
CA TYR A 136 -9.23 -0.81 27.25
C TYR A 136 -10.19 0.15 27.95
N GLY A 137 -10.24 1.38 27.46
CA GLY A 137 -11.09 2.45 27.97
C GLY A 137 -10.34 3.77 27.96
N TRP A 138 -10.96 4.79 27.38
CA TRP A 138 -10.38 6.11 27.22
C TRP A 138 -10.68 7.00 28.42
N THR A 139 -9.66 7.65 28.96
CA THR A 139 -9.77 8.65 30.03
C THR A 139 -9.20 9.97 29.57
N ASP A 140 -10.03 11.02 29.56
CA ASP A 140 -9.58 12.38 29.25
C ASP A 140 -8.52 12.86 30.25
N GLN A 141 -7.39 13.34 29.73
CA GLN A 141 -6.28 13.89 30.49
C GLN A 141 -6.28 15.43 30.45
N GLY A 142 -7.30 16.05 29.86
CA GLY A 142 -7.53 17.49 29.85
C GLY A 142 -6.74 18.26 28.81
N GLU A 143 -6.72 19.58 28.96
CA GLU A 143 -6.11 20.54 28.04
C GLU A 143 -4.60 20.29 27.83
N VAL A 144 -4.15 20.44 26.58
CA VAL A 144 -2.74 20.49 26.15
C VAL A 144 -2.40 21.91 25.73
N ILE A 145 -3.22 22.49 24.84
CA ILE A 145 -3.09 23.85 24.34
C ILE A 145 -4.47 24.36 23.91
N HIS A 146 -4.65 25.67 23.87
CA HIS A 146 -5.86 26.30 23.36
C HIS A 146 -5.52 27.53 22.51
N THR A 147 -6.55 28.03 21.85
CA THR A 147 -6.55 29.33 21.17
C THR A 147 -7.80 30.12 21.55
N VAL A 148 -7.68 31.44 21.50
CA VAL A 148 -8.78 32.40 21.61
C VAL A 148 -8.83 33.27 20.36
N LYS A 149 -9.94 33.99 20.15
CA LYS A 149 -10.23 34.74 18.92
C LYS A 149 -9.10 35.67 18.45
N SER A 150 -8.28 36.21 19.37
CA SER A 150 -7.18 37.11 19.04
C SER A 150 -5.89 36.43 18.54
N ASP A 151 -5.70 35.13 18.77
CA ASP A 151 -4.45 34.42 18.46
C ASP A 151 -4.23 34.25 16.96
N ALA A 152 -3.01 34.32 16.44
CA ALA A 152 -2.80 34.32 14.98
C ALA A 152 -2.93 32.93 14.28
N TYR A 153 -3.19 31.87 15.04
CA TYR A 153 -3.31 30.48 14.60
C TYR A 153 -4.53 29.82 15.27
N ASN A 154 -4.89 28.61 14.85
CA ASN A 154 -5.94 27.82 15.50
C ASN A 154 -5.36 26.55 16.13
N ALA A 155 -5.73 26.21 17.35
CA ALA A 155 -5.30 24.98 18.03
C ALA A 155 -6.27 23.84 17.68
N ILE A 156 -6.06 23.23 16.51
CA ILE A 156 -6.74 22.02 16.04
C ILE A 156 -5.75 21.14 15.27
N ASP A 157 -6.17 19.92 14.92
CA ASP A 157 -5.47 18.97 14.04
C ASP A 157 -4.06 18.62 14.55
N ALA A 158 -3.99 17.92 15.69
CA ALA A 158 -2.71 17.44 16.23
C ALA A 158 -2.07 16.41 15.29
N ALA A 159 -0.75 16.45 15.18
CA ALA A 159 0.07 15.34 14.73
C ALA A 159 1.28 15.19 15.64
N VAL A 160 1.32 14.10 16.38
CA VAL A 160 2.41 13.79 17.31
C VAL A 160 3.43 12.88 16.65
N LEU A 161 4.72 13.16 16.88
CA LEU A 161 5.79 12.29 16.44
C LEU A 161 6.94 12.32 17.45
N LYS A 162 7.49 11.14 17.76
CA LYS A 162 8.75 11.00 18.47
C LYS A 162 9.90 11.06 17.48
N ASP A 163 10.78 12.04 17.62
CA ASP A 163 11.89 12.28 16.71
C ASP A 163 13.02 11.25 16.89
N LEU A 164 13.98 11.25 15.97
CA LEU A 164 15.14 10.34 15.99
C LEU A 164 16.06 10.55 17.21
N ASN A 165 15.93 11.66 17.94
CA ASN A 165 16.65 11.92 19.19
C ASN A 165 15.83 11.53 20.43
N GLY A 166 14.63 10.97 20.25
CA GLY A 166 13.74 10.54 21.32
C GLY A 166 12.91 11.66 21.95
N LYS A 167 12.82 12.85 21.36
CA LYS A 167 11.92 13.92 21.83
C LYS A 167 10.55 13.77 21.20
N VAL A 168 9.50 14.07 21.96
CA VAL A 168 8.12 14.06 21.47
C VAL A 168 7.73 15.46 21.03
N TRP A 169 7.21 15.58 19.82
CA TRP A 169 6.76 16.84 19.23
C TRP A 169 5.30 16.73 18.82
N MET A 170 4.58 17.85 18.85
CA MET A 170 3.23 17.97 18.33
C MET A 170 3.18 19.11 17.32
N ALA A 171 2.94 18.78 16.06
CA ALA A 171 2.50 19.74 15.06
C ALA A 171 0.99 19.94 15.19
N PHE A 172 0.51 21.14 14.88
CA PHE A 172 -0.91 21.49 14.88
C PHE A 172 -1.12 22.80 14.13
N GLY A 173 -2.35 23.09 13.73
CA GLY A 173 -2.67 24.38 13.14
C GLY A 173 -3.69 24.30 12.02
N SER A 174 -4.44 25.39 11.87
CA SER A 174 -5.41 25.54 10.79
C SER A 174 -5.57 27.03 10.45
N TRP A 175 -5.43 27.35 9.16
CA TRP A 175 -5.49 28.70 8.57
C TRP A 175 -4.57 29.72 9.27
N GLY A 176 -4.83 31.02 9.08
CA GLY A 176 -4.09 32.09 9.75
C GLY A 176 -2.60 32.06 9.45
N THR A 177 -1.78 31.86 10.48
CA THR A 177 -0.31 31.73 10.36
C THR A 177 0.16 30.31 10.01
N GLY A 178 -0.74 29.34 9.91
CA GLY A 178 -0.46 27.98 9.42
C GLY A 178 -0.08 26.98 10.50
N ILE A 179 0.82 26.05 10.17
CA ILE A 179 1.19 24.92 11.01
C ILE A 179 2.33 25.30 11.95
N HIS A 180 2.12 25.02 13.23
CA HIS A 180 3.06 25.24 14.31
C HIS A 180 3.47 23.90 14.91
N ILE A 181 4.62 23.88 15.57
CA ILE A 181 5.13 22.72 16.31
C ILE A 181 5.68 23.14 17.66
N LEU A 182 5.54 22.27 18.66
CA LEU A 182 6.11 22.43 19.99
C LEU A 182 6.54 21.08 20.57
N GLU A 183 7.45 21.10 21.55
CA GLU A 183 7.90 19.91 22.25
C GLU A 183 6.89 19.54 23.36
N LEU A 184 6.54 18.25 23.44
CA LEU A 184 5.75 17.67 24.52
C LEU A 184 6.65 16.99 25.55
N ASN A 185 6.19 16.95 26.79
CA ASN A 185 6.76 16.07 27.81
C ASN A 185 6.23 14.64 27.59
N GLU A 186 7.13 13.68 27.37
CA GLU A 186 6.77 12.28 27.10
C GLU A 186 5.97 11.64 28.25
N GLU A 187 6.29 11.97 29.51
CA GLU A 187 5.60 11.39 30.67
C GLU A 187 4.19 11.92 30.80
N THR A 188 3.98 13.24 30.67
CA THR A 188 2.68 13.88 30.91
C THR A 188 1.81 14.01 29.67
N GLY A 189 2.38 13.94 28.46
CA GLY A 189 1.70 14.20 27.20
C GLY A 189 1.33 15.67 26.97
N LYS A 190 1.77 16.57 27.86
CA LYS A 190 1.48 18.02 27.81
C LYS A 190 2.63 18.81 27.18
N VAL A 191 2.38 20.07 26.85
CA VAL A 191 3.43 21.01 26.42
C VAL A 191 4.55 21.01 27.45
N LYS A 192 5.78 20.79 26.99
CA LYS A 192 6.95 20.78 27.87
C LYS A 192 7.20 22.18 28.42
N ASP A 193 7.56 22.28 29.70
CA ASP A 193 7.90 23.55 30.33
C ASP A 193 9.01 24.29 29.56
N GLY A 194 8.76 25.54 29.20
CA GLY A 194 9.68 26.36 28.43
C GLY A 194 9.76 26.01 26.93
N ALA A 195 8.90 25.10 26.43
CA ALA A 195 8.82 24.83 25.00
C ALA A 195 8.49 26.11 24.22
N LYS A 196 9.18 26.28 23.10
CA LYS A 196 8.90 27.36 22.15
C LYS A 196 8.04 26.83 21.04
N MET A 197 6.94 27.52 20.77
CA MET A 197 6.13 27.27 19.58
C MET A 197 6.86 27.81 18.35
N ILE A 198 6.98 27.00 17.30
CA ILE A 198 7.69 27.32 16.06
C ILE A 198 6.73 27.16 14.89
N ASN A 199 6.62 28.17 14.04
CA ASN A 199 5.89 28.03 12.77
C ASN A 199 6.76 27.24 11.78
N ILE A 200 6.19 26.21 11.16
CA ILE A 200 6.90 25.32 10.22
C ILE A 200 6.29 25.29 8.82
N ALA A 201 5.06 25.80 8.63
CA ALA A 201 4.44 25.95 7.32
C ALA A 201 3.40 27.08 7.30
N ASN A 202 3.39 27.90 6.25
CA ASN A 202 2.50 29.06 6.16
C ASN A 202 2.16 29.38 4.69
N ARG A 203 0.89 29.73 4.43
CA ARG A 203 0.38 30.14 3.11
C ARG A 203 -0.16 31.58 3.07
N GLY A 204 0.31 32.44 3.97
CA GLY A 204 -0.10 33.85 4.04
C GLY A 204 -1.59 34.03 4.31
N GLY A 205 -2.18 33.18 5.17
CA GLY A 205 -3.61 33.18 5.48
C GLY A 205 -4.50 32.36 4.54
N SER A 206 -3.95 31.81 3.45
CA SER A 206 -4.68 30.83 2.64
C SER A 206 -4.82 29.49 3.39
N GLY A 207 -5.83 28.68 3.03
CA GLY A 207 -6.19 27.46 3.76
C GLY A 207 -5.07 26.43 3.86
N ILE A 208 -4.67 26.10 5.08
CA ILE A 208 -3.69 25.06 5.41
C ILE A 208 -4.06 24.50 6.77
N GLU A 209 -4.24 23.19 6.88
CA GLU A 209 -4.62 22.50 8.11
C GLU A 209 -4.25 21.01 8.02
N GLY A 210 -4.72 20.17 8.95
CA GLY A 210 -4.51 18.72 8.91
C GLY A 210 -3.03 18.36 8.82
N ALA A 211 -2.23 18.83 9.77
CA ALA A 211 -0.82 18.46 9.85
C ALA A 211 -0.73 16.95 10.08
N SER A 212 0.19 16.28 9.39
CA SER A 212 0.57 14.89 9.67
C SER A 212 2.08 14.73 9.52
N LEU A 213 2.70 13.96 10.43
CA LEU A 213 4.15 13.82 10.53
C LEU A 213 4.58 12.35 10.46
N ILE A 214 5.55 12.05 9.59
CA ILE A 214 6.22 10.75 9.57
C ILE A 214 7.72 10.91 9.28
N GLU A 215 8.53 10.00 9.82
CA GLU A 215 9.95 9.91 9.54
C GLU A 215 10.23 8.80 8.51
N HIS A 216 11.09 9.09 7.54
CA HIS A 216 11.61 8.11 6.60
C HIS A 216 13.02 8.49 6.12
N ASP A 217 13.97 7.57 6.31
CA ASP A 217 15.37 7.67 5.86
C ASP A 217 16.09 8.98 6.29
N GLY A 218 15.85 9.42 7.53
CA GLY A 218 16.47 10.60 8.13
C GLY A 218 15.77 11.91 7.79
N TYR A 219 14.64 11.87 7.08
CA TYR A 219 13.80 13.02 6.78
C TYR A 219 12.46 12.92 7.53
N TYR A 220 11.99 14.06 8.01
CA TYR A 220 10.63 14.26 8.47
C TYR A 220 9.80 14.83 7.32
N TYR A 221 8.66 14.20 7.04
CA TYR A 221 7.69 14.67 6.06
C TYR A 221 6.51 15.27 6.81
N LEU A 222 6.17 16.51 6.45
CA LEU A 222 4.99 17.21 6.93
C LEU A 222 3.97 17.21 5.81
N PHE A 223 2.92 16.40 5.97
CA PHE A 223 1.74 16.48 5.12
C PHE A 223 0.80 17.57 5.67
N THR A 224 0.16 18.30 4.77
CA THR A 224 -0.88 19.27 5.12
C THR A 224 -1.97 19.27 4.07
N ALA A 225 -3.18 19.59 4.49
CA ALA A 225 -4.31 19.72 3.62
C ALA A 225 -4.54 21.19 3.26
N TRP A 226 -4.73 21.49 1.97
CA TRP A 226 -4.82 22.85 1.46
C TRP A 226 -6.20 23.19 0.91
N ASP A 227 -6.56 24.47 1.04
CA ASP A 227 -7.77 25.09 0.50
C ASP A 227 -9.05 24.63 1.25
N ASN A 228 -10.16 24.37 0.56
CA ASN A 228 -11.47 24.25 1.21
C ASN A 228 -12.05 22.83 1.12
N CYS A 229 -12.46 22.29 2.28
CA CYS A 229 -13.19 21.04 2.41
C CYS A 229 -14.69 21.26 2.64
N CYS A 230 -15.35 20.13 2.91
CA CYS A 230 -16.59 20.04 3.67
C CYS A 230 -17.81 20.67 2.98
N LYS A 231 -17.75 20.86 1.66
CA LYS A 231 -18.90 21.33 0.87
C LYS A 231 -19.80 20.15 0.50
N LYS A 232 -21.12 20.37 0.59
CA LYS A 232 -22.15 19.35 0.29
C LYS A 232 -23.23 19.92 -0.63
N GLY A 233 -24.04 19.05 -1.21
CA GLY A 233 -25.17 19.44 -2.06
C GLY A 233 -24.73 20.25 -3.28
N ALA A 234 -25.37 21.40 -3.51
CA ALA A 234 -25.07 22.27 -4.65
C ALA A 234 -23.62 22.80 -4.67
N ASP A 235 -22.95 22.83 -3.50
CA ASP A 235 -21.57 23.30 -3.36
C ASP A 235 -20.52 22.19 -3.43
N LEU A 236 -20.91 20.92 -3.62
CA LEU A 236 -19.99 19.78 -3.61
C LEU A 236 -18.77 20.00 -4.52
N GLU A 237 -18.96 20.63 -5.69
CA GLU A 237 -17.89 20.90 -6.64
C GLU A 237 -16.82 21.88 -6.13
N ASN A 238 -17.13 22.65 -5.08
CA ASN A 238 -16.26 23.64 -4.46
C ASN A 238 -15.30 23.03 -3.40
N ASN A 239 -15.31 21.69 -3.23
CA ASN A 239 -14.27 20.98 -2.48
C ASN A 239 -12.95 21.01 -3.24
N SER A 240 -12.16 22.04 -2.97
CA SER A 240 -10.83 22.28 -3.55
C SER A 240 -9.70 21.68 -2.70
N TYR A 241 -10.05 20.88 -1.70
CA TYR A 241 -9.13 20.27 -0.74
C TYR A 241 -8.09 19.36 -1.42
N LYS A 242 -6.82 19.46 -1.00
CA LYS A 242 -5.70 18.72 -1.60
C LYS A 242 -4.67 18.34 -0.54
N THR A 243 -4.12 17.14 -0.66
CA THR A 243 -2.96 16.71 0.15
C THR A 243 -1.69 17.28 -0.44
N THR A 244 -0.89 17.93 0.40
CA THR A 244 0.44 18.42 0.05
C THR A 244 1.49 17.92 1.04
N VAL A 245 2.76 17.97 0.65
CA VAL A 245 3.88 17.57 1.49
C VAL A 245 5.06 18.54 1.37
N GLY A 246 5.79 18.70 2.47
CA GLY A 246 7.17 19.16 2.49
C GLY A 246 8.03 18.23 3.32
N ARG A 247 9.36 18.34 3.19
CA ARG A 247 10.29 17.56 4.01
C ARG A 247 11.39 18.41 4.61
N SER A 248 11.94 17.94 5.73
CA SER A 248 13.10 18.52 6.40
C SER A 248 13.94 17.40 7.04
N ASN A 249 15.23 17.63 7.26
CA ASN A 249 16.04 16.77 8.13
C ASN A 249 15.95 17.16 9.61
N ARG A 250 15.11 18.14 9.93
CA ARG A 250 14.81 18.59 11.29
C ARG A 250 13.30 18.65 11.47
N ILE A 251 12.81 18.00 12.53
CA ILE A 251 11.38 17.98 12.82
C ILE A 251 10.82 19.38 13.11
N ASP A 252 11.64 20.26 13.68
CA ASP A 252 11.25 21.59 14.20
C ASP A 252 11.42 22.74 13.19
N GLY A 253 11.67 22.45 11.90
CA GLY A 253 11.68 23.48 10.87
C GLY A 253 12.57 23.17 9.67
N GLY A 254 12.69 24.13 8.76
CA GLY A 254 13.48 23.97 7.53
C GLY A 254 12.79 23.18 6.42
N TYR A 255 11.47 22.97 6.53
CA TYR A 255 10.72 22.25 5.51
C TYR A 255 10.70 22.98 4.18
N VAL A 256 10.97 22.24 3.12
CA VAL A 256 10.88 22.67 1.73
C VAL A 256 10.01 21.70 0.94
N ASP A 257 9.47 22.15 -0.18
CA ASP A 257 8.84 21.28 -1.17
C ASP A 257 9.85 20.70 -2.16
N ARG A 258 9.39 19.85 -3.09
CA ARG A 258 10.23 19.17 -4.09
C ARG A 258 11.01 20.11 -4.99
N SER A 259 10.52 21.34 -5.18
CA SER A 259 11.22 22.37 -5.96
C SER A 259 12.24 23.16 -5.12
N GLY A 260 12.31 22.91 -3.82
CA GLY A 260 13.17 23.63 -2.87
C GLY A 260 12.55 24.88 -2.28
N LYS A 261 11.25 25.16 -2.54
CA LYS A 261 10.58 26.33 -1.98
C LYS A 261 10.18 26.05 -0.52
N ALA A 262 10.54 26.96 0.38
CA ALA A 262 10.23 26.83 1.80
C ALA A 262 8.73 26.81 2.07
N LEU A 263 8.28 25.92 2.96
CA LEU A 263 6.87 25.82 3.38
C LEU A 263 6.39 27.08 4.10
N LEU A 264 7.29 27.80 4.76
CA LEU A 264 7.00 29.11 5.36
C LEU A 264 6.67 30.21 4.34
N ASN A 265 7.05 30.01 3.07
CA ASN A 265 6.81 30.95 1.98
C ASN A 265 5.76 30.40 0.98
N GLY A 266 4.85 29.54 1.45
CA GLY A 266 3.82 28.91 0.63
C GLY A 266 4.37 27.87 -0.37
N GLY A 267 5.47 27.19 -0.02
CA GLY A 267 5.89 25.95 -0.69
C GLY A 267 5.01 24.77 -0.27
N GLY A 268 4.94 23.75 -1.14
CA GLY A 268 4.27 22.48 -0.87
C GLY A 268 4.11 21.67 -2.16
N THR A 269 4.50 20.40 -2.13
CA THR A 269 4.33 19.48 -3.27
C THR A 269 2.96 18.85 -3.17
N ILE A 270 2.10 19.07 -4.16
CA ILE A 270 0.78 18.46 -4.23
C ILE A 270 0.95 16.96 -4.53
N LEU A 271 0.36 16.11 -3.70
CA LEU A 271 0.36 14.66 -3.86
C LEU A 271 -0.98 14.12 -4.35
N LEU A 272 -2.07 14.74 -3.91
CA LEU A 272 -3.43 14.32 -4.25
C LEU A 272 -4.32 15.54 -4.42
N SER A 273 -5.16 15.51 -5.45
CA SER A 273 -6.15 16.53 -5.76
C SER A 273 -7.37 15.82 -6.33
N ARG A 274 -8.48 16.54 -6.49
CA ARG A 274 -9.71 15.97 -7.07
C ARG A 274 -9.42 15.23 -8.39
N TYR A 275 -9.93 14.01 -8.50
CA TYR A 275 -9.90 13.19 -9.71
C TYR A 275 -11.13 12.27 -9.76
N GLY A 276 -11.68 12.01 -10.94
CA GLY A 276 -12.89 11.19 -11.10
C GLY A 276 -14.02 11.61 -10.14
N ARG A 277 -14.55 10.63 -9.39
CA ARG A 277 -15.57 10.82 -8.34
C ARG A 277 -15.03 11.34 -7.00
N TYR A 278 -13.71 11.35 -6.78
CA TYR A 278 -13.06 11.64 -5.50
C TYR A 278 -12.79 13.15 -5.36
N TYR A 279 -13.66 13.86 -4.64
CA TYR A 279 -13.54 15.29 -4.45
C TYR A 279 -12.86 15.60 -3.12
N GLY A 280 -12.00 16.62 -3.11
CA GLY A 280 -11.30 17.05 -1.90
C GLY A 280 -10.51 15.98 -1.14
N PRO A 281 -9.76 15.05 -1.79
CA PRO A 281 -9.07 13.98 -1.08
C PRO A 281 -7.86 14.51 -0.29
N ALA A 282 -8.09 14.86 0.98
CA ALA A 282 -7.07 15.34 1.92
C ALA A 282 -7.54 15.08 3.37
N GLY A 283 -7.00 15.82 4.36
CA GLY A 283 -7.31 15.67 5.78
C GLY A 283 -7.09 14.23 6.26
N GLY A 284 -5.83 13.90 6.59
CA GLY A 284 -5.44 12.52 6.81
C GLY A 284 -4.06 12.37 7.43
N GLU A 285 -3.76 11.15 7.87
CA GLU A 285 -2.59 10.80 8.67
C GLU A 285 -1.68 9.78 7.99
N ALA A 286 -0.38 9.99 8.13
CA ALA A 286 0.66 9.04 7.74
C ALA A 286 0.99 8.09 8.90
N PHE A 287 1.03 6.78 8.64
CA PHE A 287 1.34 5.78 9.65
C PHE A 287 2.25 4.66 9.14
N GLN A 288 2.95 4.02 10.08
CA GLN A 288 3.80 2.86 9.79
C GLN A 288 2.98 1.57 9.80
N ASP A 289 3.06 0.80 8.71
CA ASP A 289 2.39 -0.50 8.57
C ASP A 289 3.42 -1.59 8.23
N VAL A 290 4.01 -2.18 9.26
CA VAL A 290 5.00 -3.28 9.23
C VAL A 290 6.15 -3.10 8.23
N ASN A 291 5.91 -3.38 6.95
CA ASN A 291 6.90 -3.35 5.87
C ASN A 291 6.75 -2.15 4.92
N ARG A 292 5.82 -1.23 5.18
CA ARG A 292 5.54 -0.04 4.38
C ARG A 292 5.02 1.12 5.25
N GLN A 293 4.97 2.31 4.67
CA GLN A 293 4.26 3.45 5.24
C GLN A 293 3.01 3.72 4.43
N ARG A 294 1.98 4.22 5.09
CA ARG A 294 0.65 4.45 4.51
C ARG A 294 0.14 5.82 4.88
N PHE A 295 -0.80 6.30 4.09
CA PHE A 295 -1.52 7.54 4.30
C PHE A 295 -3.03 7.24 4.28
N VAL A 296 -3.70 7.46 5.40
CA VAL A 296 -5.16 7.39 5.48
C VAL A 296 -5.72 8.79 5.25
N ASN A 297 -6.77 8.95 4.47
CA ASN A 297 -7.40 10.26 4.26
C ASN A 297 -8.89 10.12 3.99
N HIS A 298 -9.62 11.22 4.13
CA HIS A 298 -11.01 11.28 3.71
C HIS A 298 -11.18 11.97 2.35
N TYR A 299 -12.31 11.72 1.68
CA TYR A 299 -12.71 12.37 0.44
C TYR A 299 -14.23 12.44 0.37
N TYR A 300 -14.75 13.31 -0.50
CA TYR A 300 -16.18 13.44 -0.78
C TYR A 300 -16.54 12.75 -2.10
N ASP A 301 -17.48 11.81 -2.04
CA ASP A 301 -17.86 11.01 -3.20
C ASP A 301 -18.96 11.69 -4.03
N LYS A 302 -18.60 12.14 -5.23
CA LYS A 302 -19.55 12.75 -6.18
C LYS A 302 -20.74 11.83 -6.50
N ASN A 303 -20.48 10.53 -6.64
CA ASN A 303 -21.47 9.56 -7.07
C ASN A 303 -22.40 9.14 -5.91
N ASP A 304 -22.13 9.62 -4.70
CA ASP A 304 -22.93 9.37 -3.51
C ASP A 304 -23.23 10.67 -2.74
N GLY A 305 -23.66 11.70 -3.48
CA GLY A 305 -24.19 12.94 -2.90
C GLY A 305 -23.18 13.79 -2.13
N GLY A 306 -21.88 13.49 -2.23
CA GLY A 306 -20.83 14.15 -1.46
C GLY A 306 -20.70 13.64 -0.04
N ASN A 307 -21.08 12.38 0.23
CA ASN A 307 -20.75 11.73 1.49
C ASN A 307 -19.24 11.57 1.64
N SER A 308 -18.76 11.70 2.88
CA SER A 308 -17.34 11.54 3.19
C SER A 308 -17.00 10.09 3.46
N TYR A 309 -15.93 9.63 2.82
CA TYR A 309 -15.41 8.26 2.95
C TYR A 309 -13.91 8.26 3.14
N ILE A 310 -13.43 7.19 3.77
CA ILE A 310 -12.03 6.98 4.12
C ILE A 310 -11.39 6.04 3.11
N GLN A 311 -10.14 6.33 2.78
CA GLN A 311 -9.29 5.49 1.97
C GLN A 311 -7.88 5.42 2.58
N VAL A 312 -7.21 4.29 2.37
CA VAL A 312 -5.80 4.08 2.78
C VAL A 312 -4.95 3.94 1.53
N ARG A 313 -3.79 4.60 1.48
CA ARG A 313 -2.88 4.57 0.33
C ARG A 313 -1.48 4.24 0.80
N ASP A 314 -0.72 3.50 0.00
CA ASP A 314 0.71 3.33 0.28
C ASP A 314 1.46 4.64 -0.03
N ILE A 315 2.43 4.99 0.80
CA ILE A 315 3.39 6.07 0.53
C ILE A 315 4.58 5.45 -0.21
N VAL A 316 4.84 5.92 -1.43
CA VAL A 316 5.85 5.36 -2.34
C VAL A 316 6.95 6.39 -2.57
N TYR A 317 8.12 6.14 -1.99
CA TYR A 317 9.24 7.07 -2.09
C TYR A 317 10.01 6.89 -3.41
N THR A 318 10.25 7.99 -4.11
CA THR A 318 11.16 8.05 -5.27
C THR A 318 12.61 7.88 -4.82
N ASP A 319 13.53 7.62 -5.76
CA ASP A 319 14.95 7.40 -5.44
C ASP A 319 15.62 8.65 -4.81
N ASP A 320 15.06 9.86 -5.04
CA ASP A 320 15.47 11.11 -4.38
C ASP A 320 14.72 11.39 -3.06
N GLY A 321 13.96 10.41 -2.56
CA GLY A 321 13.27 10.42 -1.27
C GLY A 321 12.02 11.31 -1.23
N TRP A 322 11.32 11.53 -2.34
CA TRP A 322 10.05 12.25 -2.32
C TRP A 322 8.88 11.27 -2.34
N PRO A 323 7.86 11.44 -1.49
CA PRO A 323 6.71 10.57 -1.51
C PRO A 323 5.83 10.88 -2.73
N GLU A 324 5.29 9.81 -3.30
CA GLU A 324 4.10 9.82 -4.14
C GLU A 324 3.06 8.92 -3.44
N LEU A 325 1.76 9.21 -3.60
CA LEU A 325 0.73 8.34 -3.04
C LEU A 325 0.32 7.29 -4.08
N GLY A 326 0.26 6.04 -3.65
CA GLY A 326 -0.33 4.97 -4.43
C GLY A 326 -1.86 5.14 -4.57
N GLN A 327 -2.47 4.17 -5.25
CA GLN A 327 -3.92 4.03 -5.31
C GLN A 327 -4.55 3.83 -3.91
N PRO A 328 -5.86 4.03 -3.75
CA PRO A 328 -6.61 3.50 -2.61
C PRO A 328 -6.43 1.98 -2.48
N PHE A 329 -6.24 1.49 -1.27
CA PHE A 329 -6.23 0.07 -0.99
C PHE A 329 -7.66 -0.47 -1.13
N LEU A 330 -7.89 -1.22 -2.20
CA LEU A 330 -9.21 -1.79 -2.49
C LEU A 330 -9.40 -3.20 -1.94
N GLY A 331 -8.34 -3.80 -1.35
CA GLY A 331 -8.37 -5.15 -0.78
C GLY A 331 -7.41 -6.14 -1.42
N ARG A 332 -6.68 -5.74 -2.46
CA ARG A 332 -5.54 -6.49 -3.02
C ARG A 332 -4.32 -5.58 -3.06
N TYR A 333 -3.17 -6.08 -2.60
CA TYR A 333 -1.90 -5.36 -2.52
C TYR A 333 -1.17 -5.35 -3.87
N LEU A 334 -1.35 -6.42 -4.64
CA LEU A 334 -0.68 -6.63 -5.92
C LEU A 334 -1.59 -6.48 -7.14
N SER A 335 -2.52 -5.53 -7.09
CA SER A 335 -3.36 -5.11 -8.22
C SER A 335 -3.45 -3.60 -8.23
N ALA A 336 -3.65 -2.96 -9.38
CA ALA A 336 -3.79 -1.51 -9.52
C ALA A 336 -4.81 -1.12 -10.59
N GLU A 337 -5.82 -0.34 -10.18
CA GLU A 337 -6.75 0.33 -11.09
C GLU A 337 -6.04 1.51 -11.76
N ALA A 338 -6.19 1.63 -13.09
CA ALA A 338 -5.44 2.60 -13.87
C ALA A 338 -5.86 4.04 -13.57
N GLU A 339 -7.15 4.26 -13.36
CA GLU A 339 -7.77 5.55 -13.07
C GLU A 339 -7.39 6.12 -11.69
N HIS A 340 -6.75 5.32 -10.83
CA HIS A 340 -6.18 5.77 -9.56
C HIS A 340 -4.72 6.23 -9.67
N GLY A 341 -4.13 6.14 -10.86
CA GLY A 341 -2.80 6.66 -11.14
C GLY A 341 -2.74 8.19 -11.21
N ILE A 342 -1.51 8.70 -11.34
CA ILE A 342 -1.25 10.11 -11.64
C ILE A 342 -1.39 10.26 -13.17
N LEU A 343 -2.45 10.95 -13.59
CA LEU A 343 -2.86 11.07 -14.98
C LEU A 343 -2.35 12.37 -15.62
N THR A 344 -1.93 12.31 -16.89
CA THR A 344 -1.60 13.47 -17.72
C THR A 344 -2.22 13.26 -19.09
N HIS A 345 -3.12 14.15 -19.52
CA HIS A 345 -3.89 14.03 -20.78
C HIS A 345 -4.49 12.62 -20.99
N VAL A 346 -5.17 12.12 -19.96
CA VAL A 346 -5.93 10.87 -19.94
C VAL A 346 -7.24 11.16 -19.22
N ASP A 347 -8.35 10.67 -19.75
CA ASP A 347 -9.68 10.85 -19.15
C ASP A 347 -10.05 9.63 -18.30
N ILE A 348 -10.94 9.82 -17.33
CA ILE A 348 -11.56 8.72 -16.61
C ILE A 348 -12.97 8.54 -17.17
N SER A 349 -13.27 7.33 -17.64
CA SER A 349 -14.59 6.94 -18.14
C SER A 349 -15.16 5.83 -17.27
N SER A 350 -16.44 5.47 -17.49
CA SER A 350 -17.15 4.49 -16.68
C SER A 350 -17.78 3.39 -17.53
N SER A 351 -17.72 2.15 -17.05
CA SER A 351 -18.43 1.00 -17.61
C SER A 351 -18.72 0.00 -16.51
N SER A 352 -19.88 -0.67 -16.55
CA SER A 352 -20.17 -1.78 -15.63
C SER A 352 -19.23 -2.98 -15.83
N ASP A 353 -18.55 -3.03 -16.97
CA ASP A 353 -17.62 -4.11 -17.31
C ASP A 353 -16.17 -3.78 -16.90
N ALA A 354 -15.88 -2.52 -16.57
CA ALA A 354 -14.58 -2.12 -16.03
C ALA A 354 -14.44 -2.59 -14.57
N SER A 355 -13.21 -2.90 -14.14
CA SER A 355 -12.94 -3.16 -12.73
C SER A 355 -13.20 -1.88 -11.95
N ASN A 356 -13.85 -2.04 -10.79
CA ASN A 356 -14.33 -0.94 -9.97
C ASN A 356 -15.29 0.08 -10.65
N GLY A 357 -15.70 -0.14 -11.90
CA GLY A 357 -16.69 0.66 -12.62
C GLY A 357 -16.13 1.87 -13.38
N GLU A 358 -14.83 2.14 -13.30
CA GLU A 358 -14.13 3.23 -13.97
C GLU A 358 -12.91 2.67 -14.73
N PHE A 359 -12.37 3.42 -15.70
CA PHE A 359 -11.17 3.06 -16.44
C PHE A 359 -10.51 4.30 -17.05
N CYS A 360 -9.23 4.19 -17.43
CA CYS A 360 -8.52 5.23 -18.17
C CYS A 360 -8.88 5.17 -19.65
N ALA A 361 -9.52 6.24 -20.13
CA ALA A 361 -9.90 6.46 -21.51
C ALA A 361 -9.06 7.55 -22.19
N TYR A 362 -9.12 7.64 -23.51
CA TYR A 362 -8.48 8.70 -24.31
C TYR A 362 -6.97 8.82 -24.06
N ILE A 363 -6.26 7.69 -24.02
CA ILE A 363 -4.78 7.64 -24.01
C ILE A 363 -4.25 7.97 -25.44
N ASN A 364 -4.62 9.16 -25.93
CA ASN A 364 -4.63 9.52 -27.36
C ASN A 364 -3.61 10.60 -27.71
N TYR A 365 -3.11 11.34 -26.73
CA TYR A 365 -2.13 12.40 -26.92
C TYR A 365 -0.71 11.83 -26.85
N GLU A 366 0.23 12.45 -27.55
CA GLU A 366 1.64 12.01 -27.54
C GLU A 366 2.27 12.13 -26.14
N ASP A 367 1.72 12.99 -25.28
CA ASP A 367 2.10 13.14 -23.88
C ASP A 367 1.08 12.53 -22.89
N SER A 368 0.12 11.72 -23.38
CA SER A 368 -0.75 10.93 -22.50
C SER A 368 0.10 10.02 -21.61
N LYS A 369 -0.07 10.14 -20.28
CA LYS A 369 0.67 9.36 -19.30
C LYS A 369 -0.22 8.92 -18.13
N ILE A 370 -0.06 7.66 -17.74
CA ILE A 370 -0.56 7.09 -16.49
C ILE A 370 0.65 6.67 -15.68
N ARG A 371 0.81 7.18 -14.46
CA ARG A 371 1.88 6.78 -13.55
C ARG A 371 1.30 6.13 -12.30
N LEU A 372 1.75 4.90 -12.01
CA LEU A 372 1.33 4.07 -10.89
C LEU A 372 2.51 3.84 -9.93
N PRO A 373 2.55 4.55 -8.80
CA PRO A 373 3.46 4.24 -7.69
C PRO A 373 2.98 2.98 -6.96
N MET A 374 3.86 1.99 -6.80
CA MET A 374 3.54 0.70 -6.17
C MET A 374 4.59 0.29 -5.15
N ILE A 375 4.17 -0.21 -3.98
CA ILE A 375 5.05 -0.94 -3.07
C ILE A 375 5.00 -2.42 -3.39
N ILE A 376 6.16 -3.00 -3.70
CA ILE A 376 6.31 -4.43 -3.97
C ILE A 376 7.03 -5.09 -2.79
N PRO A 377 6.39 -5.99 -2.03
CA PRO A 377 7.01 -6.56 -0.83
C PRO A 377 8.16 -7.52 -1.10
N GLN A 378 8.24 -8.08 -2.31
CA GLN A 378 9.25 -9.05 -2.70
C GLN A 378 9.93 -8.65 -4.01
N ALA A 379 11.26 -8.58 -3.99
CA ALA A 379 12.02 -8.44 -5.24
C ALA A 379 11.94 -9.74 -6.05
N GLY A 380 11.81 -9.65 -7.37
CA GLY A 380 11.75 -10.86 -8.19
C GLY A 380 11.27 -10.63 -9.61
N GLU A 381 11.05 -11.75 -10.30
CA GLU A 381 10.41 -11.80 -11.60
C GLU A 381 8.89 -11.84 -11.43
N TYR A 382 8.20 -11.05 -12.21
CA TYR A 382 6.75 -10.90 -12.21
C TYR A 382 6.21 -11.00 -13.63
N LEU A 383 4.96 -11.44 -13.77
CA LEU A 383 4.14 -11.13 -14.93
C LEU A 383 3.12 -10.07 -14.51
N ILE A 384 3.12 -8.93 -15.21
CA ILE A 384 2.05 -7.95 -15.06
C ILE A 384 0.94 -8.36 -16.01
N ARG A 385 -0.21 -8.77 -15.47
CA ARG A 385 -1.43 -8.99 -16.22
C ARG A 385 -2.06 -7.62 -16.49
N TYR A 386 -2.04 -7.21 -17.76
CA TYR A 386 -2.43 -5.89 -18.21
C TYR A 386 -3.80 -6.00 -18.89
N ARG A 387 -4.87 -5.57 -18.20
CA ARG A 387 -6.26 -5.63 -18.67
C ARG A 387 -6.64 -4.35 -19.38
N TYR A 388 -7.09 -4.49 -20.62
CA TYR A 388 -7.32 -3.39 -21.54
C TYR A 388 -8.52 -3.69 -22.42
N ASP A 389 -8.97 -2.68 -23.15
CA ASP A 389 -9.81 -2.86 -24.33
C ASP A 389 -9.13 -2.27 -25.55
N ASN A 390 -9.47 -2.79 -26.72
CA ASN A 390 -9.04 -2.22 -27.98
C ASN A 390 -9.97 -2.65 -29.10
N ASN A 391 -10.58 -1.70 -29.77
CA ASN A 391 -11.39 -1.97 -30.95
C ASN A 391 -11.05 -1.05 -32.14
N TRP A 392 -9.79 -0.58 -32.21
CA TRP A 392 -9.30 0.24 -33.31
C TRP A 392 -9.06 -0.59 -34.58
N THR A 393 -9.91 -0.39 -35.59
CA THR A 393 -9.85 -1.12 -36.87
C THR A 393 -9.63 -0.21 -38.08
N GLU A 394 -9.47 1.09 -37.86
CA GLU A 394 -9.21 2.06 -38.93
C GLU A 394 -7.83 1.82 -39.57
N ASP A 395 -7.68 2.28 -40.81
CA ASP A 395 -6.46 2.15 -41.63
C ASP A 395 -5.94 0.71 -41.81
N GLY A 396 -6.80 -0.29 -41.62
CA GLY A 396 -6.44 -1.71 -41.70
C GLY A 396 -5.59 -2.20 -40.52
N ALA A 397 -5.54 -1.44 -39.43
CA ALA A 397 -4.88 -1.83 -38.19
C ALA A 397 -5.58 -3.03 -37.54
N ASN A 398 -4.78 -3.93 -36.95
CA ASN A 398 -5.25 -5.12 -36.23
C ASN A 398 -4.86 -5.07 -34.75
N GLY A 399 -4.95 -3.87 -34.16
CA GLY A 399 -4.59 -3.62 -32.77
C GLY A 399 -3.79 -2.31 -32.60
N SER A 400 -3.41 -2.07 -31.36
CA SER A 400 -2.78 -0.84 -30.87
C SER A 400 -1.54 -1.19 -30.04
N SER A 401 -0.87 -0.20 -29.49
CA SER A 401 0.16 -0.43 -28.48
C SER A 401 0.25 0.70 -27.48
N HIS A 402 0.74 0.39 -26.29
CA HIS A 402 1.25 1.37 -25.33
C HIS A 402 2.74 1.14 -25.09
N PHE A 403 3.47 2.15 -24.67
CA PHE A 403 4.76 1.95 -24.04
C PHE A 403 4.56 1.80 -22.54
N VAL A 404 5.19 0.79 -21.95
CA VAL A 404 5.19 0.57 -20.50
C VAL A 404 6.63 0.68 -20.01
N SER A 405 6.88 1.65 -19.14
CA SER A 405 8.14 1.81 -18.40
C SER A 405 7.99 1.25 -17.01
N ILE A 406 8.92 0.39 -16.60
CA ILE A 406 8.98 -0.13 -15.23
C ILE A 406 10.33 0.24 -14.68
N ASN A 407 10.35 1.15 -13.69
CA ASN A 407 11.58 1.70 -13.12
C ASN A 407 12.55 2.21 -14.21
N GLY A 408 12.03 2.92 -15.22
CA GLY A 408 12.81 3.48 -16.32
C GLY A 408 13.15 2.52 -17.47
N LYS A 409 12.80 1.23 -17.36
CA LYS A 409 12.98 0.26 -18.44
C LYS A 409 11.72 0.21 -19.31
N ASN A 410 11.84 0.69 -20.56
CA ASN A 410 10.73 0.81 -21.50
C ASN A 410 10.55 -0.44 -22.36
N GLN A 411 9.29 -0.77 -22.66
CA GLN A 411 8.90 -1.77 -23.65
C GLN A 411 7.60 -1.38 -24.35
N GLU A 412 7.51 -1.65 -25.65
CA GLU A 412 6.24 -1.52 -26.39
C GLU A 412 5.39 -2.77 -26.16
N VAL A 413 4.16 -2.57 -25.70
CA VAL A 413 3.18 -3.62 -25.41
C VAL A 413 2.13 -3.60 -26.50
N ALA A 414 2.10 -4.67 -27.30
CA ALA A 414 1.07 -4.86 -28.31
C ALA A 414 -0.27 -5.18 -27.64
N LEU A 415 -1.33 -4.51 -28.10
CA LEU A 415 -2.70 -4.61 -27.62
C LEU A 415 -3.59 -5.08 -28.78
N PRO A 416 -3.75 -6.39 -29.01
CA PRO A 416 -4.67 -6.91 -30.03
C PRO A 416 -6.13 -6.47 -29.87
N LEU A 417 -6.94 -6.65 -30.92
CA LEU A 417 -8.38 -6.37 -30.85
C LEU A 417 -9.08 -7.24 -29.80
N THR A 418 -9.90 -6.59 -28.96
CA THR A 418 -10.73 -7.23 -27.93
C THR A 418 -12.18 -7.43 -28.41
N GLY A 419 -12.58 -6.68 -29.44
CA GLY A 419 -13.84 -6.83 -30.18
C GLY A 419 -14.94 -5.84 -29.79
N ALA A 420 -14.76 -5.06 -28.73
CA ALA A 420 -15.65 -3.99 -28.33
C ALA A 420 -14.91 -2.96 -27.46
N TRP A 421 -15.33 -1.71 -27.53
CA TRP A 421 -14.93 -0.64 -26.59
C TRP A 421 -15.71 -0.77 -25.28
N SER A 422 -15.07 -0.43 -24.18
CA SER A 422 -15.58 -0.38 -22.81
C SER A 422 -16.07 -1.71 -22.21
N ALA A 423 -15.68 -2.85 -22.77
CA ALA A 423 -16.24 -4.17 -22.43
C ALA A 423 -15.29 -5.11 -21.65
N PHE A 424 -13.98 -4.83 -21.66
CA PHE A 424 -12.92 -5.52 -20.89
C PHE A 424 -13.13 -7.03 -20.58
N PRO A 425 -13.49 -7.91 -21.53
CA PRO A 425 -13.77 -9.32 -21.20
C PRO A 425 -12.53 -9.97 -20.57
N GLU A 426 -12.65 -10.95 -19.66
CA GLU A 426 -11.48 -11.51 -18.93
C GLU A 426 -10.29 -12.00 -19.79
N LYS A 427 -10.55 -12.31 -21.06
CA LYS A 427 -9.54 -12.65 -22.07
C LYS A 427 -8.78 -11.44 -22.65
N SER A 428 -9.21 -10.20 -22.40
CA SER A 428 -8.61 -8.95 -22.88
C SER A 428 -7.42 -8.55 -22.02
N VAL A 429 -6.47 -9.47 -21.92
CA VAL A 429 -5.25 -9.29 -21.16
C VAL A 429 -4.03 -9.64 -21.99
N VAL A 430 -2.97 -8.88 -21.76
CA VAL A 430 -1.61 -9.25 -22.16
C VAL A 430 -0.74 -9.37 -20.92
N TYR A 431 0.31 -10.18 -21.00
CA TYR A 431 1.24 -10.38 -19.89
C TYR A 431 2.57 -9.72 -20.21
N ILE A 432 2.99 -8.82 -19.33
CA ILE A 432 4.23 -8.08 -19.47
C ILE A 432 5.24 -8.64 -18.47
N PRO A 433 6.34 -9.26 -18.93
CA PRO A 433 7.39 -9.71 -18.02
C PRO A 433 8.09 -8.50 -17.40
N ALA A 434 8.24 -8.53 -16.09
CA ALA A 434 8.84 -7.45 -15.31
C ALA A 434 9.76 -8.00 -14.23
N LYS A 435 10.83 -7.25 -13.95
CA LYS A 435 11.63 -7.48 -12.75
C LYS A 435 11.41 -6.32 -11.80
N LEU A 436 10.85 -6.60 -10.64
CA LEU A 436 10.49 -5.58 -9.64
C LEU A 436 11.49 -5.59 -8.49
N LYS A 437 11.78 -4.40 -7.95
CA LYS A 437 12.54 -4.25 -6.70
C LYS A 437 11.61 -4.43 -5.52
N ARG A 438 12.14 -4.83 -4.37
CA ARG A 438 11.40 -4.70 -3.11
C ARG A 438 11.26 -3.21 -2.77
N GLY A 439 10.12 -2.80 -2.22
CA GLY A 439 9.79 -1.41 -1.91
C GLY A 439 9.21 -0.68 -3.13
N SER A 440 9.57 0.60 -3.28
CA SER A 440 9.02 1.49 -4.29
C SER A 440 9.31 1.04 -5.72
N ASN A 441 8.27 0.94 -6.55
CA ASN A 441 8.34 0.75 -7.99
C ASN A 441 7.43 1.77 -8.68
N PHE A 442 7.83 2.22 -9.86
CA PHE A 442 7.05 3.16 -10.66
C PHE A 442 6.77 2.56 -12.02
N ILE A 443 5.50 2.40 -12.34
CA ILE A 443 5.01 1.90 -13.62
C ILE A 443 4.43 3.10 -14.36
N GLU A 444 4.97 3.40 -15.54
CA GLU A 444 4.47 4.46 -16.40
C GLU A 444 3.95 3.85 -17.70
N ILE A 445 2.73 4.21 -18.07
CA ILE A 445 2.09 3.85 -19.33
C ILE A 445 1.99 5.12 -20.16
N THR A 446 2.50 5.09 -21.39
CA THR A 446 2.31 6.17 -22.36
C THR A 446 1.75 5.63 -23.65
N LYS A 447 1.16 6.52 -24.45
CA LYS A 447 0.61 6.17 -25.76
C LYS A 447 1.68 5.54 -26.67
N GLY A 448 1.29 4.49 -27.40
CA GLY A 448 2.04 3.92 -28.52
C GLY A 448 1.29 4.11 -29.84
N LYS A 449 1.08 3.03 -30.57
CA LYS A 449 0.35 3.03 -31.85
C LYS A 449 -1.15 3.02 -31.62
N HIS A 450 -1.88 3.80 -32.42
CA HIS A 450 -3.35 3.85 -32.39
C HIS A 450 -3.88 4.13 -30.97
N TYR A 451 -5.07 3.62 -30.64
CA TYR A 451 -5.75 3.90 -29.37
C TYR A 451 -6.22 2.61 -28.71
N ALA A 452 -6.17 2.56 -27.39
CA ALA A 452 -6.64 1.47 -26.54
C ALA A 452 -6.90 2.03 -25.13
N GLU A 453 -7.88 1.51 -24.42
CA GLU A 453 -8.20 1.97 -23.08
C GLU A 453 -7.65 1.00 -22.04
N LEU A 454 -7.30 1.52 -20.86
CA LEU A 454 -6.65 0.76 -19.80
C LEU A 454 -7.54 0.71 -18.57
N ASP A 455 -7.73 -0.50 -18.08
CA ASP A 455 -8.59 -0.77 -16.94
C ASP A 455 -7.73 -1.06 -15.71
N ARG A 456 -6.93 -2.14 -15.71
CA ARG A 456 -6.10 -2.46 -14.54
C ARG A 456 -4.85 -3.27 -14.83
N LEU A 457 -3.95 -3.30 -13.85
CA LEU A 457 -2.76 -4.15 -13.80
C LEU A 457 -2.80 -5.10 -12.59
N ASP A 458 -2.48 -6.38 -12.76
CA ASP A 458 -2.19 -7.32 -11.66
C ASP A 458 -0.74 -7.78 -11.68
N PHE A 459 -0.07 -7.79 -10.53
CA PHE A 459 1.33 -8.14 -10.38
C PHE A 459 1.47 -9.59 -9.91
N LEU A 460 1.72 -10.50 -10.84
CA LEU A 460 1.78 -11.94 -10.59
C LEU A 460 3.20 -12.38 -10.28
N ARG A 461 3.42 -12.96 -9.10
CA ARG A 461 4.73 -13.44 -8.63
C ARG A 461 5.13 -14.71 -9.37
N ILE A 462 6.26 -14.68 -10.07
CA ILE A 462 6.86 -15.92 -10.60
C ILE A 462 7.72 -16.54 -9.50
N ILE A 463 7.18 -17.56 -8.82
CA ILE A 463 7.88 -18.29 -7.77
C ILE A 463 8.29 -19.65 -8.29
N ARG A 464 9.59 -19.93 -8.28
CA ARG A 464 10.14 -21.21 -8.74
C ARG A 464 10.45 -22.14 -7.58
N ASP A 465 11.43 -21.73 -6.79
CA ASP A 465 12.06 -22.54 -5.76
C ASP A 465 11.99 -21.88 -4.39
N THR A 466 11.71 -20.57 -4.30
CA THR A 466 11.72 -19.86 -3.02
C THR A 466 10.80 -18.64 -2.98
N ILE A 467 10.08 -18.47 -1.86
CA ILE A 467 9.44 -17.23 -1.41
C ILE A 467 10.15 -16.77 -0.13
N PRO A 468 10.75 -15.57 -0.09
CA PRO A 468 11.22 -14.97 1.15
C PRO A 468 10.02 -14.67 2.06
N ALA A 469 10.01 -15.18 3.29
CA ALA A 469 8.85 -15.00 4.17
C ALA A 469 8.67 -13.54 4.63
N ASN A 470 9.72 -12.71 4.58
CA ASN A 470 9.63 -11.26 4.79
C ASN A 470 9.04 -10.48 3.60
N GLY A 471 8.72 -11.17 2.50
CA GLY A 471 8.07 -10.62 1.30
C GLY A 471 6.55 -10.77 1.28
N PHE A 472 5.92 -10.89 2.45
CA PHE A 472 4.47 -10.98 2.63
C PHE A 472 3.78 -9.63 2.34
N ASP A 473 2.53 -9.70 1.88
CA ASP A 473 1.75 -8.53 1.50
C ASP A 473 1.14 -7.81 2.72
N ASN A 474 0.58 -8.60 3.65
CA ASN A 474 0.00 -8.16 4.92
C ASN A 474 -0.05 -9.32 5.93
N GLY A 475 -0.40 -9.03 7.18
CA GLY A 475 -0.59 -10.03 8.23
C GLY A 475 -0.96 -9.40 9.57
N ILE A 476 -1.26 -10.21 10.58
CA ILE A 476 -1.38 -9.80 12.00
C ILE A 476 -0.53 -10.70 12.89
N ARG A 477 -0.18 -10.20 14.07
CA ARG A 477 0.79 -10.85 14.99
C ARG A 477 2.10 -11.20 14.29
N VAL A 478 2.50 -10.31 13.39
CA VAL A 478 3.72 -10.37 12.62
C VAL A 478 4.47 -9.06 12.74
N ARG A 479 5.80 -9.15 12.59
CA ARG A 479 6.66 -7.98 12.48
C ARG A 479 7.92 -8.31 11.71
N LEU A 480 8.64 -7.28 11.31
CA LEU A 480 10.02 -7.38 10.86
C LEU A 480 10.97 -6.99 12.00
N THR A 481 12.10 -7.67 12.11
CA THR A 481 13.19 -7.26 13.00
C THR A 481 13.97 -6.08 12.40
N ASP A 482 14.87 -5.49 13.19
CA ASP A 482 15.89 -4.54 12.74
C ASP A 482 16.79 -5.08 11.61
N LYS A 483 16.87 -6.41 11.49
CA LYS A 483 17.59 -7.14 10.43
C LYS A 483 16.68 -7.58 9.29
N ASP A 484 15.45 -7.08 9.25
CA ASP A 484 14.47 -7.40 8.22
C ASP A 484 14.13 -8.91 8.17
N GLU A 485 14.23 -9.59 9.31
CA GLU A 485 13.81 -10.99 9.48
C GLU A 485 12.32 -11.03 9.86
N PHE A 486 11.56 -11.93 9.24
CA PHE A 486 10.13 -12.07 9.50
C PHE A 486 9.89 -12.83 10.80
N ALA A 487 9.09 -12.24 11.69
CA ALA A 487 8.71 -12.82 12.96
C ALA A 487 7.19 -13.03 13.00
N ILE A 488 6.77 -14.19 13.48
CA ILE A 488 5.35 -14.56 13.64
C ILE A 488 5.10 -15.14 15.04
N LYS A 489 3.94 -14.83 15.61
CA LYS A 489 3.47 -15.37 16.90
C LYS A 489 2.25 -16.26 16.72
N ASP A 490 1.87 -16.94 17.79
CA ASP A 490 0.66 -17.77 17.84
C ASP A 490 -0.60 -17.02 17.40
N GLY A 491 -1.42 -17.65 16.58
CA GLY A 491 -2.62 -17.05 15.98
C GLY A 491 -2.33 -16.06 14.85
N GLY A 492 -1.05 -15.81 14.53
CA GLY A 492 -0.64 -14.91 13.48
C GLY A 492 -0.84 -15.49 12.08
N TYR A 493 -0.92 -14.61 11.10
CA TYR A 493 -0.89 -14.98 9.70
C TYR A 493 -0.13 -13.97 8.85
N ALA A 494 0.38 -14.42 7.71
CA ALA A 494 0.89 -13.59 6.63
C ALA A 494 0.31 -14.05 5.28
N ILE A 495 -0.10 -13.10 4.44
CA ILE A 495 -0.61 -13.36 3.09
C ILE A 495 0.48 -13.14 2.04
N PHE A 496 0.49 -13.99 1.02
CA PHE A 496 1.30 -13.89 -0.19
C PHE A 496 0.37 -13.99 -1.39
N GLU A 497 0.08 -12.84 -2.00
CA GLU A 497 -0.87 -12.71 -3.10
C GLU A 497 -0.25 -13.04 -4.45
N ASN A 498 -1.11 -13.43 -5.39
CA ASN A 498 -0.84 -13.52 -6.82
C ASN A 498 0.35 -14.45 -7.16
N VAL A 499 0.49 -15.58 -6.47
CA VAL A 499 1.57 -16.55 -6.74
C VAL A 499 1.21 -17.43 -7.93
N ILE A 500 2.05 -17.42 -8.96
CA ILE A 500 1.92 -18.36 -10.10
C ILE A 500 2.40 -19.74 -9.63
N THR A 501 1.45 -20.62 -9.37
CA THR A 501 1.78 -21.96 -8.84
C THR A 501 2.31 -22.92 -9.90
N ASP A 502 2.01 -22.67 -11.18
CA ASP A 502 2.53 -23.45 -12.31
C ASP A 502 4.06 -23.36 -12.44
N SER A 503 4.71 -22.36 -11.81
CA SER A 503 6.18 -22.23 -11.82
C SER A 503 6.87 -22.95 -10.68
N ILE A 504 6.13 -23.48 -9.70
CA ILE A 504 6.68 -24.20 -8.55
C ILE A 504 7.31 -25.51 -9.02
N VAL A 505 8.57 -25.74 -8.64
CA VAL A 505 9.41 -26.82 -9.21
C VAL A 505 9.10 -28.22 -8.69
N GLY A 506 8.39 -28.35 -7.57
CA GLY A 506 8.03 -29.64 -6.99
C GLY A 506 7.12 -29.49 -5.77
N PRO A 507 6.50 -30.60 -5.30
CA PRO A 507 5.52 -30.55 -4.22
C PRO A 507 6.16 -30.51 -2.83
N GLY A 508 7.47 -30.69 -2.69
CA GLY A 508 8.16 -30.62 -1.39
C GLY A 508 8.22 -29.19 -0.88
N VAL A 509 8.02 -29.02 0.44
CA VAL A 509 8.09 -27.70 1.09
C VAL A 509 9.04 -27.73 2.28
N LEU A 510 9.90 -26.71 2.36
CA LEU A 510 10.75 -26.41 3.49
C LEU A 510 10.51 -24.98 3.96
N VAL A 511 10.45 -24.75 5.26
CA VAL A 511 10.46 -23.40 5.83
C VAL A 511 11.73 -23.21 6.63
N GLN A 512 12.46 -22.13 6.37
CA GLN A 512 13.59 -21.72 7.20
C GLN A 512 13.09 -21.14 8.51
N VAL A 513 13.57 -21.69 9.62
CA VAL A 513 13.14 -21.31 10.96
C VAL A 513 14.35 -20.99 11.85
N LYS A 514 14.19 -19.98 12.70
CA LYS A 514 15.04 -19.64 13.86
C LYS A 514 14.11 -19.51 15.07
N ASN A 515 14.62 -19.77 16.28
CA ASN A 515 13.80 -19.70 17.51
C ASN A 515 12.50 -20.53 17.44
N GLY A 516 12.58 -21.79 17.00
CA GLY A 516 11.42 -22.68 17.03
C GLY A 516 10.81 -22.72 18.43
N ALA A 517 9.56 -22.27 18.53
CA ALA A 517 8.82 -22.16 19.78
C ALA A 517 7.83 -23.32 19.98
N GLY A 518 8.02 -24.44 19.28
CA GLY A 518 7.02 -25.51 19.16
C GLY A 518 5.83 -25.08 18.29
N GLY A 519 4.78 -25.91 18.25
CA GLY A 519 3.59 -25.63 17.45
C GLY A 519 3.78 -25.89 15.96
N THR A 520 2.95 -25.24 15.14
CA THR A 520 2.82 -25.54 13.72
C THR A 520 2.75 -24.30 12.86
N LEU A 521 3.32 -24.39 11.66
CA LEU A 521 3.05 -23.47 10.57
C LEU A 521 2.21 -24.18 9.52
N ASN A 522 1.17 -23.52 9.04
CA ASN A 522 0.29 -24.05 8.00
C ASN A 522 0.33 -23.12 6.79
N ILE A 523 0.55 -23.69 5.61
CA ILE A 523 0.25 -23.02 4.34
C ILE A 523 -1.20 -23.36 4.00
N ARG A 524 -2.01 -22.33 3.82
CA ARG A 524 -3.43 -22.39 3.48
C ARG A 524 -3.69 -21.68 2.16
N LYS A 525 -4.77 -22.09 1.49
CA LYS A 525 -5.27 -21.46 0.27
C LYS A 525 -6.48 -20.57 0.58
N ASP A 526 -6.69 -19.56 -0.26
CA ASP A 526 -7.88 -18.69 -0.35
C ASP A 526 -8.13 -17.77 0.85
N SER A 527 -7.92 -18.22 2.09
CA SER A 527 -8.02 -17.39 3.29
C SER A 527 -7.22 -17.94 4.46
N LYS A 528 -7.04 -17.13 5.51
CA LYS A 528 -6.43 -17.57 6.79
C LYS A 528 -7.21 -18.71 7.49
N LYS A 529 -8.48 -18.93 7.13
CA LYS A 529 -9.32 -20.04 7.62
C LYS A 529 -9.53 -21.14 6.58
N GLY A 530 -8.92 -21.01 5.40
CA GLY A 530 -9.02 -22.00 4.32
C GLY A 530 -8.26 -23.28 4.65
N ASP A 531 -8.36 -24.26 3.76
CA ASP A 531 -7.79 -25.59 3.98
C ASP A 531 -6.27 -25.54 4.14
N VAL A 532 -5.74 -26.35 5.07
CA VAL A 532 -4.29 -26.56 5.20
C VAL A 532 -3.83 -27.44 4.04
N ILE A 533 -2.99 -26.88 3.17
CA ILE A 533 -2.42 -27.58 2.02
C ILE A 533 -0.98 -28.03 2.24
N SER A 534 -0.29 -27.45 3.22
CA SER A 534 0.99 -27.95 3.72
C SER A 534 1.18 -27.59 5.19
N LYS A 535 1.68 -28.52 5.99
CA LYS A 535 1.87 -28.36 7.44
C LYS A 535 3.31 -28.61 7.83
N CYS A 536 3.88 -27.72 8.64
CA CYS A 536 5.23 -27.79 9.19
C CYS A 536 5.16 -27.88 10.71
N GLU A 537 5.64 -28.98 11.29
CA GLU A 537 5.79 -29.12 12.75
C GLU A 537 7.09 -28.44 13.19
N LEU A 538 6.98 -27.44 14.07
CA LEU A 538 8.13 -26.68 14.52
C LEU A 538 8.82 -27.36 15.70
N PRO A 539 10.16 -27.29 15.79
CA PRO A 539 10.87 -27.78 16.96
C PRO A 539 10.51 -26.95 18.19
N SER A 540 10.39 -27.61 19.35
CA SER A 540 10.08 -26.99 20.64
C SER A 540 11.23 -26.19 21.26
N ALA A 541 12.43 -26.27 20.69
CA ALA A 541 13.57 -25.44 21.04
C ALA A 541 14.42 -25.17 19.78
N GLY A 542 14.65 -23.90 19.48
CA GLY A 542 15.48 -23.45 18.36
C GLY A 542 16.64 -22.57 18.82
N ASP A 543 17.71 -22.56 18.02
CA ASP A 543 18.86 -21.67 18.21
C ASP A 543 18.58 -20.33 17.50
N ALA A 544 18.62 -19.22 18.24
CA ALA A 544 18.42 -17.87 17.71
C ALA A 544 19.45 -17.45 16.66
N SER A 545 20.62 -18.05 16.69
CA SER A 545 21.74 -17.70 15.81
C SER A 545 21.71 -18.43 14.47
N LYS A 546 20.94 -19.51 14.34
CA LYS A 546 21.05 -20.43 13.20
C LYS A 546 19.72 -20.77 12.55
N TRP A 547 19.63 -20.51 11.25
CA TRP A 547 18.55 -21.01 10.40
C TRP A 547 18.62 -22.53 10.25
N ILE A 548 17.48 -23.19 10.44
CA ILE A 548 17.26 -24.60 10.12
C ILE A 548 16.14 -24.72 9.07
N ASP A 549 16.22 -25.71 8.20
CA ASP A 549 15.13 -26.03 7.28
C ASP A 549 14.19 -27.03 7.98
N VAL A 550 12.94 -26.62 8.19
CA VAL A 550 11.86 -27.48 8.71
C VAL A 550 11.07 -28.01 7.53
N ARG A 551 10.97 -29.33 7.43
CA ARG A 551 10.21 -30.02 6.38
C ARG A 551 8.72 -29.97 6.68
N CYS A 552 7.93 -29.63 5.67
CA CYS A 552 6.48 -29.64 5.73
C CYS A 552 5.92 -30.80 4.90
N SER A 553 4.61 -31.06 5.01
CA SER A 553 3.94 -32.01 4.12
C SER A 553 3.96 -31.53 2.67
N ASN A 554 3.94 -32.46 1.72
CA ASN A 554 3.91 -32.12 0.30
C ASN A 554 2.66 -31.30 -0.04
N LEU A 555 2.80 -30.33 -0.95
CA LEU A 555 1.68 -29.62 -1.55
C LEU A 555 0.83 -30.57 -2.41
N PRO A 556 -0.48 -30.34 -2.49
CA PRO A 556 -1.31 -30.92 -3.53
C PRO A 556 -0.89 -30.37 -4.91
N GLU A 557 -1.41 -30.97 -5.99
CA GLU A 557 -1.26 -30.38 -7.34
C GLU A 557 -1.99 -29.03 -7.37
N LEU A 558 -1.26 -27.96 -7.66
CA LEU A 558 -1.77 -26.60 -7.79
C LEU A 558 -1.67 -26.14 -9.24
N LYS A 559 -2.59 -25.27 -9.66
CA LYS A 559 -2.62 -24.68 -11.00
C LYS A 559 -2.99 -23.21 -10.95
N GLY A 560 -2.45 -22.44 -11.89
CA GLY A 560 -2.76 -21.04 -12.08
C GLY A 560 -2.24 -20.14 -10.94
N VAL A 561 -2.90 -19.00 -10.80
CA VAL A 561 -2.59 -17.99 -9.76
C VAL A 561 -3.33 -18.34 -8.47
N GLN A 562 -2.62 -18.29 -7.34
CA GLN A 562 -3.17 -18.58 -6.02
C GLN A 562 -2.68 -17.55 -5.00
N ASP A 563 -3.51 -17.28 -4.00
CA ASP A 563 -3.10 -16.59 -2.78
C ASP A 563 -2.77 -17.63 -1.71
N PHE A 564 -1.63 -17.45 -1.03
CA PHE A 564 -1.21 -18.30 0.07
C PHE A 564 -1.26 -17.55 1.38
N TYR A 565 -1.74 -18.24 2.42
CA TYR A 565 -1.71 -17.76 3.79
C TYR A 565 -0.79 -18.66 4.59
N LEU A 566 0.22 -18.09 5.22
CA LEU A 566 1.03 -18.76 6.23
C LEU A 566 0.43 -18.45 7.60
N THR A 567 -0.08 -19.45 8.31
CA THR A 567 -0.66 -19.29 9.66
C THR A 567 0.18 -20.01 10.71
N ALA A 568 0.20 -19.46 11.92
CA ALA A 568 0.91 -20.02 13.07
C ALA A 568 -0.08 -20.48 14.16
N GLU A 569 0.08 -21.71 14.64
CA GLU A 569 -0.83 -22.33 15.62
C GLU A 569 -0.05 -23.12 16.68
N GLY A 570 -0.36 -22.87 17.95
CA GLY A 570 0.25 -23.52 19.11
C GLY A 570 1.68 -23.06 19.38
N LEU A 571 2.09 -21.86 18.93
CA LEU A 571 3.45 -21.37 19.20
C LEU A 571 3.59 -20.93 20.67
N GLY A 572 4.62 -21.43 21.37
CA GLY A 572 4.94 -21.01 22.74
C GLY A 572 5.58 -19.62 22.84
N GLY A 573 5.86 -18.98 21.71
CA GLY A 573 6.57 -17.73 21.61
C GLY A 573 6.74 -17.30 20.16
N GLU A 574 7.48 -16.22 19.95
CA GLU A 574 7.78 -15.71 18.62
C GLU A 574 8.76 -16.64 17.88
N THR A 575 8.45 -16.93 16.61
CA THR A 575 9.32 -17.70 15.72
C THR A 575 9.76 -16.82 14.55
N LEU A 576 11.05 -16.88 14.21
CA LEU A 576 11.61 -16.18 13.05
C LEU A 576 11.61 -17.10 11.83
N LEU A 577 11.18 -16.58 10.70
CA LEU A 577 11.01 -17.30 9.45
C LEU A 577 11.81 -16.67 8.32
N GLY A 578 12.50 -17.52 7.54
CA GLY A 578 13.37 -17.14 6.44
C GLY A 578 12.69 -17.42 5.10
N ASN A 579 13.30 -18.24 4.25
CA ASN A 579 12.69 -18.67 3.00
C ASN A 579 11.69 -19.83 3.19
N ILE A 580 10.57 -19.76 2.48
CA ILE A 580 9.72 -20.90 2.13
C ILE A 580 10.27 -21.45 0.80
N LYS A 581 10.77 -22.69 0.79
CA LYS A 581 11.41 -23.30 -0.38
C LYS A 581 10.55 -24.43 -0.94
N PHE A 582 10.57 -24.56 -2.25
CA PHE A 582 9.87 -25.62 -2.98
C PHE A 582 10.88 -26.54 -3.67
N ASP A 583 10.80 -27.83 -3.40
CA ASP A 583 11.74 -28.85 -3.90
C ASP A 583 11.05 -30.17 -4.26
N GLU A 584 11.84 -31.21 -4.53
CA GLU A 584 11.32 -32.55 -4.77
C GLU A 584 10.54 -33.06 -3.55
N GLY A 585 9.35 -33.61 -3.79
CA GLY A 585 8.49 -34.14 -2.73
C GLY A 585 9.09 -35.32 -1.97
N VAL A 586 8.60 -35.53 -0.75
CA VAL A 586 8.98 -36.70 0.06
C VAL A 586 8.20 -37.93 -0.44
N LYS A 587 8.87 -39.07 -0.60
CA LYS A 587 8.28 -40.34 -1.04
C LYS A 587 7.52 -41.11 0.06
N ASP A 588 7.68 -40.74 1.32
CA ASP A 588 6.97 -41.33 2.47
C ASP A 588 6.91 -40.35 3.65
N SER A 589 5.84 -40.44 4.45
CA SER A 589 5.31 -39.50 5.45
C SER A 589 6.17 -39.19 6.71
N THR A 590 7.50 -39.25 6.63
CA THR A 590 8.37 -38.96 7.79
C THR A 590 8.88 -37.51 7.78
N THR A 591 8.40 -36.73 8.73
CA THR A 591 8.85 -35.36 9.06
C THR A 591 10.31 -35.40 9.54
N ALA A 592 11.27 -35.31 8.62
CA ALA A 592 12.69 -35.38 8.96
C ALA A 592 13.28 -33.98 9.18
N ILE A 593 13.56 -33.62 10.44
CA ILE A 593 14.40 -32.47 10.81
C ILE A 593 15.84 -32.79 10.40
N ARG A 594 16.34 -32.23 9.29
CA ARG A 594 17.75 -32.39 8.87
C ARG A 594 18.60 -31.23 9.38
N LYS A 595 19.49 -31.49 10.36
CA LYS A 595 20.59 -30.56 10.69
C LYS A 595 21.71 -30.71 9.67
N PHE A 596 22.06 -29.64 8.95
CA PHE A 596 23.31 -29.59 8.19
C PHE A 596 24.25 -28.48 8.69
N ALA A 597 25.54 -28.76 8.59
CA ALA A 597 26.65 -27.81 8.71
C ALA A 597 26.98 -27.28 7.31
N ARG A 598 27.27 -25.98 7.20
CA ARG A 598 27.61 -25.32 5.92
C ARG A 598 29.01 -25.77 5.44
N PRO A 599 29.26 -25.89 4.12
CA PRO A 599 30.59 -25.62 3.59
C PRO A 599 30.86 -24.10 3.63
N ALA A 600 32.10 -23.71 3.92
CA ALA A 600 32.52 -22.32 3.94
C ALA A 600 32.36 -21.68 2.55
N VAL A 601 31.75 -20.49 2.50
CA VAL A 601 31.65 -19.68 1.27
C VAL A 601 32.93 -18.85 1.15
N SER A 602 33.74 -19.15 0.13
CA SER A 602 34.84 -18.28 -0.29
C SER A 602 34.27 -17.05 -1.02
N ARG A 603 34.90 -15.89 -0.86
CA ARG A 603 34.56 -14.63 -1.56
C ARG A 603 34.66 -14.72 -3.09
N ASP A 604 35.14 -15.83 -3.64
CA ASP A 604 35.23 -16.07 -5.08
C ASP A 604 33.97 -16.68 -5.73
N ASP A 605 32.96 -17.15 -4.95
CA ASP A 605 31.71 -17.70 -5.50
C ASP A 605 30.69 -16.64 -5.96
N MET A 606 31.02 -15.33 -5.86
CA MET A 606 30.22 -14.25 -6.47
C MET A 606 30.50 -14.04 -7.97
N ARG A 607 31.28 -14.94 -8.60
CA ARG A 607 31.37 -15.01 -10.06
C ARG A 607 30.78 -16.33 -10.54
N LEU A 608 29.50 -16.33 -10.88
CA LEU A 608 28.91 -17.43 -11.64
C LEU A 608 29.64 -17.51 -13.00
N PRO A 609 30.27 -18.66 -13.34
CA PRO A 609 30.73 -18.87 -14.71
C PRO A 609 29.50 -19.12 -15.59
N ALA A 610 29.41 -18.39 -16.69
CA ALA A 610 28.47 -18.68 -17.76
C ALA A 610 28.75 -20.09 -18.30
N GLN A 611 27.96 -21.09 -17.90
CA GLN A 611 27.98 -22.41 -18.51
C GLN A 611 26.57 -22.91 -18.87
N ASN A 612 26.29 -22.74 -20.16
CA ASN A 612 25.34 -23.45 -21.02
C ASN A 612 24.87 -24.84 -20.54
N LYS A 613 23.58 -24.98 -20.20
CA LYS A 613 22.82 -26.24 -20.41
C LYS A 613 21.33 -25.99 -20.76
N LYS A 614 21.08 -25.89 -22.08
CA LYS A 614 20.02 -26.51 -22.94
C LYS A 614 18.56 -26.53 -22.44
N TYR A 615 17.75 -25.60 -22.96
CA TYR A 615 16.28 -25.57 -22.84
C TYR A 615 15.58 -26.23 -24.06
N ARG A 616 14.40 -26.82 -23.83
CA ARG A 616 13.50 -27.37 -24.87
C ARG A 616 12.10 -26.76 -24.74
N ASP A 617 11.40 -26.60 -25.87
CA ASP A 617 10.01 -26.14 -25.90
C ASP A 617 9.00 -27.27 -25.61
N LEU A 618 7.72 -26.90 -25.48
CA LEU A 618 6.58 -27.78 -25.18
C LEU A 618 6.25 -28.80 -26.29
N LYS A 619 7.05 -28.88 -27.38
CA LYS A 619 7.02 -29.96 -28.38
C LYS A 619 8.37 -30.68 -28.52
N GLY A 620 9.30 -30.47 -27.58
CA GLY A 620 10.58 -31.15 -27.51
C GLY A 620 11.69 -30.60 -28.42
N ARG A 621 11.53 -29.41 -29.03
CA ARG A 621 12.56 -28.82 -29.91
C ARG A 621 13.59 -28.00 -29.14
N ARG A 622 14.84 -28.02 -29.59
CA ARG A 622 15.98 -27.33 -28.97
C ARG A 622 16.07 -25.86 -29.42
N TYR A 623 16.32 -24.96 -28.49
CA TYR A 623 16.68 -23.57 -28.77
C TYR A 623 18.18 -23.46 -29.06
N ASP A 624 18.60 -23.87 -30.24
CA ASP A 624 19.96 -23.66 -30.74
C ASP A 624 19.87 -22.84 -32.04
N LYS A 625 19.57 -21.54 -31.93
CA LYS A 625 19.89 -20.50 -32.94
C LYS A 625 19.60 -19.12 -32.35
N GLN A 626 20.66 -18.37 -32.07
CA GLN A 626 20.64 -16.91 -31.90
C GLN A 626 19.77 -16.30 -33.00
N ILE A 627 18.65 -15.68 -32.63
CA ILE A 627 18.08 -14.63 -33.47
C ILE A 627 18.86 -13.38 -33.10
N PRO A 628 19.63 -12.78 -34.02
CA PRO A 628 20.32 -11.54 -33.75
C PRO A 628 19.27 -10.44 -33.55
N TYR A 629 19.12 -9.94 -32.32
CA TYR A 629 18.36 -8.72 -32.07
C TYR A 629 19.16 -7.56 -32.64
N ARG A 630 18.74 -7.07 -33.80
CA ARG A 630 19.18 -5.77 -34.31
C ARG A 630 18.45 -4.72 -33.48
N VAL A 631 19.13 -4.20 -32.47
CA VAL A 631 18.81 -2.90 -31.88
C VAL A 631 19.09 -1.87 -32.98
N MET A 632 18.07 -1.16 -33.46
CA MET A 632 18.31 0.13 -34.11
C MET A 632 18.12 1.18 -33.02
N PHE A 633 19.19 1.95 -32.80
CA PHE A 633 19.13 3.25 -32.14
C PHE A 633 18.22 4.20 -32.89
#